data_AF-A0AAW2JHP4-F1
#
_entry.id   AF-A0AAW2JHP4-F1
#
_cell.length_a   1.000
_cell.length_b   1.000
_cell.length_c   1.000
_cell.angle_alpha   90.00
_cell.angle_beta   90.00
_cell.angle_gamma   90.00
#
_symmetry.space_group_name_H-M   'P 1'
#
loop_
_entity.id
_entity.type
_entity.pdbx_description
1 polymer ?
#
loop_
_entity_poly.entity_id
_entity_poly.type
_entity_poly.pdbx_seq_one_letter_code
_entity_poly.pdbx_strand_id
1 'polypeptide(L)'
;MAVILERSQIAPAQGSAREFSLPIVFFDMVWYGFPANQRVLFFEFPCSKSQFLETFISELKCSLSFTLSQFLPLVGNIIHPLKPGSKPVLRYECGDLVSFTVSESTADFNYLTGNHPRDCDEFYTFAPHLPPATYSENFVSCPILALQVTLFPGQGLCIGFVTHHVVADASTIVSFMQAWALINRSKPNGADNIREILAEANLLPFYNRKAVTNLNGLDLIYWDIIVNYSCPVEPPTLVFSINKLRATLVLKKEEIQKLKNLVLAKCASISHLSSFTIICALTWVCWAKTTTLCGEDVADGSDGIIMAAKAIGDAIKETIFSERGILYGAEKWPNDCRKLVETRQYGPVGSPRFDFYAVDYGWGKPKKFEELCIDGGGCFSVCKSRDFEGGLEIGLSKSRVQMDAFITVFKDVLDG
;
A
#
# COMPACT_ATOMS: atom_id res chain seq x y z
N MET A 1 -14.62 -17.26 5.25
CA MET A 1 -13.28 -17.69 5.73
C MET A 1 -12.59 -18.47 4.62
N ALA A 2 -11.27 -18.28 4.45
CA ALA A 2 -10.48 -19.04 3.48
C ALA A 2 -9.86 -20.27 4.14
N VAL A 3 -9.92 -21.41 3.46
CA VAL A 3 -9.32 -22.68 3.87
C VAL A 3 -8.01 -22.86 3.10
N ILE A 4 -6.92 -23.11 3.81
CA ILE A 4 -5.60 -23.31 3.21
C ILE A 4 -5.56 -24.69 2.55
N LEU A 5 -5.20 -24.70 1.26
CA LEU A 5 -5.00 -25.89 0.46
C LEU A 5 -3.52 -26.30 0.41
N GLU A 6 -2.63 -25.32 0.33
CA GLU A 6 -1.18 -25.55 0.20
C GLU A 6 -0.39 -24.44 0.89
N ARG A 7 0.73 -24.80 1.53
CA ARG A 7 1.77 -23.85 1.92
C ARG A 7 3.06 -24.24 1.21
N SER A 8 3.66 -23.25 0.57
CA SER A 8 4.91 -23.42 -0.18
C SER A 8 5.85 -22.25 0.08
N GLN A 9 7.09 -22.42 -0.34
CA GLN A 9 8.13 -21.42 -0.28
C GLN A 9 8.73 -21.25 -1.66
N ILE A 10 8.89 -20.00 -2.10
CA ILE A 10 9.34 -19.67 -3.45
C ILE A 10 10.71 -19.03 -3.39
N ALA A 11 11.68 -19.68 -4.03
CA ALA A 11 13.01 -19.16 -4.23
C ALA A 11 13.08 -18.29 -5.50
N PRO A 12 14.03 -17.35 -5.59
CA PRO A 12 14.39 -16.72 -6.86
C PRO A 12 14.87 -17.74 -7.88
N ALA A 13 14.66 -17.47 -9.16
CA ALA A 13 15.13 -18.33 -10.24
C ALA A 13 16.67 -18.52 -10.21
N GLN A 14 17.14 -19.66 -10.74
CA GLN A 14 18.56 -19.99 -10.78
C GLN A 14 19.37 -18.92 -11.54
N GLY A 15 20.64 -18.72 -11.13
CA GLY A 15 21.50 -17.68 -11.70
C GLY A 15 21.38 -16.31 -11.02
N SER A 16 20.51 -16.18 -10.00
CA SER A 16 20.47 -15.03 -9.10
C SER A 16 21.80 -14.83 -8.36
N ALA A 17 22.05 -13.61 -7.88
CA ALA A 17 23.20 -13.33 -7.03
C ALA A 17 23.21 -14.26 -5.80
N ARG A 18 24.40 -14.61 -5.28
CA ARG A 18 24.50 -15.46 -4.07
C ARG A 18 24.17 -14.70 -2.79
N GLU A 19 24.41 -13.39 -2.82
CA GLU A 19 24.13 -12.49 -1.72
C GLU A 19 23.81 -11.11 -2.32
N PHE A 20 22.91 -10.38 -1.69
CA PHE A 20 22.58 -9.02 -2.05
C PHE A 20 22.24 -8.24 -0.79
N SER A 21 22.85 -7.07 -0.60
CA SER A 21 22.61 -6.25 0.59
C SER A 21 22.39 -4.78 0.21
N LEU A 22 21.44 -4.14 0.89
CA LEU A 22 21.18 -2.71 0.79
C LEU A 22 21.21 -2.06 2.18
N PRO A 23 21.85 -0.88 2.29
CA PRO A 23 21.73 -0.08 3.49
C PRO A 23 20.28 0.40 3.64
N ILE A 24 19.75 0.28 4.85
CA ILE A 24 18.52 0.99 5.25
C ILE A 24 18.90 2.46 5.43
N VAL A 25 18.21 3.35 4.73
CA VAL A 25 18.41 4.80 4.75
C VAL A 25 17.29 5.50 5.50
N PHE A 26 17.43 6.79 5.80
CA PHE A 26 16.45 7.53 6.60
C PHE A 26 15.01 7.46 6.07
N PHE A 27 14.81 7.38 4.74
CA PHE A 27 13.48 7.18 4.14
C PHE A 27 12.83 5.86 4.55
N ASP A 28 13.61 4.79 4.72
CA ASP A 28 13.15 3.48 5.13
C ASP A 28 12.88 3.45 6.64
N MET A 29 13.73 4.13 7.41
CA MET A 29 13.71 4.17 8.88
C MET A 29 12.42 4.77 9.45
N VAL A 30 11.77 5.70 8.73
CA VAL A 30 10.45 6.23 9.11
C VAL A 30 9.45 5.10 9.36
N TRP A 31 9.59 4.00 8.62
CA TRP A 31 8.64 2.88 8.60
C TRP A 31 9.04 1.73 9.52
N TYR A 32 10.11 1.86 10.31
CA TYR A 32 10.69 0.75 11.06
C TYR A 32 9.73 0.12 12.07
N GLY A 33 9.04 0.94 12.87
CA GLY A 33 8.06 0.48 13.85
C GLY A 33 6.62 0.40 13.34
N PHE A 34 6.38 0.56 12.04
CA PHE A 34 5.02 0.56 11.48
C PHE A 34 4.50 -0.86 11.24
N PRO A 35 3.18 -1.10 11.34
CA PRO A 35 2.59 -2.36 10.94
C PRO A 35 2.93 -2.72 9.49
N ALA A 36 2.99 -4.02 9.20
CA ALA A 36 3.18 -4.48 7.83
C ALA A 36 1.96 -4.11 6.98
N ASN A 37 2.20 -3.66 5.75
CA ASN A 37 1.12 -3.28 4.84
C ASN A 37 0.49 -4.54 4.25
N GLN A 38 -0.82 -4.72 4.49
CA GLN A 38 -1.63 -5.78 3.92
C GLN A 38 -2.58 -5.22 2.86
N ARG A 39 -2.62 -5.88 1.70
CA ARG A 39 -3.48 -5.49 0.59
C ARG A 39 -3.94 -6.71 -0.20
N VAL A 40 -5.11 -6.59 -0.83
CA VAL A 40 -5.71 -7.67 -1.62
C VAL A 40 -6.20 -7.15 -2.97
N LEU A 41 -6.00 -7.97 -4.01
CA LEU A 41 -6.49 -7.74 -5.36
C LEU A 41 -7.40 -8.90 -5.76
N PHE A 42 -8.66 -8.60 -6.06
CA PHE A 42 -9.63 -9.57 -6.55
C PHE A 42 -9.71 -9.52 -8.08
N PHE A 43 -9.79 -10.68 -8.72
CA PHE A 43 -9.86 -10.86 -10.16
C PHE A 43 -11.11 -11.68 -10.51
N GLU A 44 -11.92 -11.18 -11.44
CA GLU A 44 -12.95 -12.00 -12.08
C GLU A 44 -12.25 -13.04 -12.94
N PHE A 45 -12.39 -14.30 -12.53
CA PHE A 45 -11.70 -15.39 -13.19
C PHE A 45 -12.43 -16.71 -12.89
N PRO A 46 -13.51 -17.01 -13.63
CA PRO A 46 -14.27 -18.24 -13.44
C PRO A 46 -13.39 -19.45 -13.79
N CYS A 47 -12.82 -20.10 -12.77
CA CYS A 47 -12.02 -21.31 -12.96
C CYS A 47 -12.45 -22.42 -11.99
N SER A 48 -12.25 -23.66 -12.43
CA SER A 48 -12.47 -24.83 -11.59
C SER A 48 -11.30 -25.03 -10.62
N LYS A 49 -11.56 -25.72 -9.51
CA LYS A 49 -10.51 -26.08 -8.53
C LYS A 49 -9.38 -26.90 -9.15
N SER A 50 -9.71 -27.86 -10.01
CA SER A 50 -8.72 -28.70 -10.70
C SER A 50 -7.82 -27.85 -11.61
N GLN A 51 -8.40 -27.01 -12.47
CA GLN A 51 -7.62 -26.11 -13.33
C GLN A 51 -6.74 -25.13 -12.54
N PHE A 52 -7.26 -24.62 -11.43
CA PHE A 52 -6.51 -23.77 -10.51
C PHE A 52 -5.28 -24.45 -9.92
N LEU A 53 -5.45 -25.65 -9.35
CA LEU A 53 -4.37 -26.37 -8.68
C LEU A 53 -3.37 -26.98 -9.66
N GLU A 54 -3.83 -27.51 -10.79
CA GLU A 54 -2.99 -28.24 -11.74
C GLU A 54 -2.22 -27.34 -12.69
N THR A 55 -2.74 -26.15 -13.02
CA THR A 55 -2.15 -25.25 -14.02
C THR A 55 -1.77 -23.90 -13.40
N PHE A 56 -2.77 -23.12 -12.95
CA PHE A 56 -2.55 -21.70 -12.64
C PHE A 56 -1.58 -21.47 -11.47
N ILE A 57 -1.67 -22.28 -10.42
CA ILE A 57 -0.74 -22.16 -9.29
C ILE A 57 0.71 -22.44 -9.71
N SER A 58 0.95 -23.41 -10.59
CA SER A 58 2.29 -23.71 -11.10
C SER A 58 2.84 -22.54 -11.92
N GLU A 59 2.02 -21.96 -12.82
CA GLU A 59 2.38 -20.79 -13.63
C GLU A 59 2.69 -19.56 -12.75
N LEU A 60 1.87 -19.29 -11.75
CA LEU A 60 2.09 -18.20 -10.79
C LEU A 60 3.39 -18.37 -10.00
N LYS A 61 3.65 -19.56 -9.48
CA LYS A 61 4.89 -19.84 -8.71
C LYS A 61 6.13 -19.70 -9.59
N CYS A 62 6.09 -20.22 -10.81
CA CYS A 62 7.19 -20.14 -11.77
C CYS A 62 7.50 -18.69 -12.14
N SER A 63 6.49 -17.94 -12.57
CA SER A 63 6.63 -16.50 -12.89
C SER A 63 7.05 -15.66 -11.67
N LEU A 64 6.59 -16.00 -10.47
CA LEU A 64 7.02 -15.34 -9.24
C LEU A 64 8.51 -15.58 -8.99
N SER A 65 9.00 -16.80 -9.14
CA SER A 65 10.43 -17.13 -9.01
C SER A 65 11.30 -16.31 -9.97
N PHE A 66 10.90 -16.18 -11.24
CA PHE A 66 11.58 -15.31 -12.19
C PHE A 66 11.54 -13.83 -11.77
N THR A 67 10.40 -13.35 -11.28
CA THR A 67 10.27 -11.96 -10.82
C THR A 67 11.18 -11.69 -9.62
N LEU A 68 11.17 -12.59 -8.64
CA LEU A 68 11.99 -12.49 -7.43
C LEU A 68 13.50 -12.45 -7.73
N SER A 69 13.96 -13.09 -8.82
CA SER A 69 15.36 -12.97 -9.27
C SER A 69 15.77 -11.55 -9.64
N GLN A 70 14.81 -10.72 -10.06
CA GLN A 70 15.04 -9.30 -10.37
C GLN A 70 14.76 -8.41 -9.16
N PHE A 71 13.96 -8.89 -8.19
CA PHE A 71 13.52 -8.17 -6.99
C PHE A 71 14.10 -8.73 -5.68
N LEU A 72 15.42 -9.02 -5.64
CA LEU A 72 16.07 -9.71 -4.52
C LEU A 72 15.79 -9.14 -3.12
N PRO A 73 15.71 -7.82 -2.88
CA PRO A 73 15.38 -7.28 -1.56
C PRO A 73 14.01 -7.72 -1.01
N LEU A 74 13.06 -8.08 -1.89
CA LEU A 74 11.74 -8.57 -1.46
C LEU A 74 11.76 -10.04 -1.02
N VAL A 75 12.83 -10.77 -1.35
CA VAL A 75 13.05 -12.17 -0.97
C VAL A 75 13.78 -12.26 0.37
N GLY A 76 14.68 -11.30 0.60
CA GLY A 76 15.53 -11.27 1.77
C GLY A 76 14.81 -10.91 3.07
N ASN A 77 15.61 -10.46 4.02
CA ASN A 77 15.20 -10.15 5.38
C ASN A 77 15.77 -8.79 5.82
N ILE A 78 15.10 -8.16 6.77
CA ILE A 78 15.68 -7.06 7.56
C ILE A 78 16.57 -7.71 8.61
N ILE A 79 17.86 -7.45 8.54
CA ILE A 79 18.84 -7.91 9.52
C ILE A 79 19.08 -6.79 10.51
N HIS A 80 18.58 -6.94 11.73
CA HIS A 80 18.77 -6.02 12.84
C HIS A 80 19.89 -6.54 13.75
N PRO A 81 21.07 -5.90 13.78
CA PRO A 81 22.15 -6.30 14.67
C PRO A 81 21.78 -6.08 16.13
N LEU A 82 22.12 -7.03 16.99
CA LEU A 82 21.98 -6.88 18.46
C LEU A 82 23.14 -6.07 19.06
N LYS A 83 24.21 -5.84 18.30
CA LYS A 83 25.33 -5.00 18.70
C LYS A 83 24.91 -3.52 18.77
N PRO A 84 25.10 -2.83 19.92
CA PRO A 84 24.76 -1.42 20.04
C PRO A 84 25.41 -0.55 18.97
N GLY A 85 24.63 0.40 18.43
CA GLY A 85 25.10 1.38 17.44
C GLY A 85 25.23 0.86 16.01
N SER A 86 25.03 -0.43 15.75
CA SER A 86 25.06 -1.00 14.39
C SER A 86 23.70 -0.85 13.73
N LYS A 87 23.67 -0.34 12.48
CA LYS A 87 22.42 -0.11 11.74
C LYS A 87 21.91 -1.39 11.06
N PRO A 88 20.58 -1.53 10.90
CA PRO A 88 20.02 -2.65 10.19
C PRO A 88 20.29 -2.55 8.68
N VAL A 89 20.25 -3.69 7.99
CA VAL A 89 20.41 -3.79 6.54
C VAL A 89 19.32 -4.66 5.95
N LEU A 90 18.99 -4.42 4.68
CA LEU A 90 18.21 -5.38 3.91
C LEU A 90 19.18 -6.37 3.31
N ARG A 91 19.01 -7.66 3.58
CA ARG A 91 19.92 -8.69 3.10
C ARG A 91 19.14 -9.85 2.52
N TYR A 92 19.51 -10.23 1.32
CA TYR A 92 19.17 -11.50 0.71
C TYR A 92 20.43 -12.38 0.67
N GLU A 93 20.30 -13.63 1.10
CA GLU A 93 21.30 -14.69 0.96
C GLU A 93 20.70 -15.88 0.20
N CYS A 94 21.54 -16.60 -0.54
CA CYS A 94 21.12 -17.80 -1.25
C CYS A 94 20.51 -18.82 -0.27
N GLY A 95 19.24 -19.18 -0.50
CA GLY A 95 18.46 -20.00 0.42
C GLY A 95 17.34 -19.23 1.11
N ASP A 96 17.31 -17.89 1.03
CA ASP A 96 16.14 -17.10 1.42
C ASP A 96 14.94 -17.38 0.49
N LEU A 97 13.75 -17.41 1.09
CA LEU A 97 12.51 -17.85 0.45
C LEU A 97 11.35 -16.95 0.82
N VAL A 98 10.41 -16.79 -0.12
CA VAL A 98 9.15 -16.08 0.11
C VAL A 98 8.05 -17.07 0.44
N SER A 99 7.29 -16.81 1.50
CA SER A 99 6.12 -17.62 1.86
C SER A 99 4.99 -17.42 0.84
N PHE A 100 4.47 -18.52 0.30
CA PHE A 100 3.39 -18.52 -0.69
C PHE A 100 2.30 -19.52 -0.29
N THR A 101 1.13 -18.99 0.07
CA THR A 101 -0.02 -19.78 0.53
C THR A 101 -1.08 -19.87 -0.56
N VAL A 102 -1.61 -21.07 -0.78
CA VAL A 102 -2.76 -21.31 -1.66
C VAL A 102 -3.96 -21.65 -0.80
N SER A 103 -5.07 -20.96 -1.02
CA SER A 103 -6.30 -21.12 -0.26
C SER A 103 -7.52 -21.22 -1.19
N GLU A 104 -8.65 -21.62 -0.63
CA GLU A 104 -9.97 -21.59 -1.27
C GLU A 104 -10.97 -20.94 -0.32
N SER A 105 -11.95 -20.23 -0.86
CA SER A 105 -13.06 -19.69 -0.07
C SER A 105 -14.39 -19.83 -0.80
N THR A 106 -15.42 -20.09 -0.01
CA THR A 106 -16.82 -20.08 -0.43
C THR A 106 -17.53 -18.78 -0.07
N ALA A 107 -16.80 -17.76 0.40
CA ALA A 107 -17.37 -16.44 0.69
C ALA A 107 -17.94 -15.81 -0.60
N ASP A 108 -18.93 -14.94 -0.45
CA ASP A 108 -19.58 -14.28 -1.58
C ASP A 108 -18.61 -13.30 -2.26
N PHE A 109 -18.13 -13.68 -3.44
CA PHE A 109 -17.16 -12.90 -4.20
C PHE A 109 -17.74 -11.56 -4.68
N ASN A 110 -19.02 -11.53 -5.03
CA ASN A 110 -19.67 -10.30 -5.50
C ASN A 110 -19.92 -9.33 -4.36
N TYR A 111 -20.27 -9.84 -3.17
CA TYR A 111 -20.29 -9.05 -1.96
C TYR A 111 -18.90 -8.46 -1.68
N LEU A 112 -17.85 -9.28 -1.59
CA LEU A 112 -16.48 -8.84 -1.28
C LEU A 112 -15.90 -7.85 -2.30
N THR A 113 -16.33 -7.89 -3.56
CA THR A 113 -15.82 -7.00 -4.62
C THR A 113 -16.69 -5.76 -4.88
N GLY A 114 -17.80 -5.61 -4.14
CA GLY A 114 -18.67 -4.44 -4.26
C GLY A 114 -18.08 -3.17 -3.65
N ASN A 115 -18.70 -2.02 -3.94
CA ASN A 115 -18.32 -0.73 -3.35
C ASN A 115 -19.10 -0.39 -2.06
N HIS A 116 -20.16 -1.15 -1.77
CA HIS A 116 -21.01 -0.96 -0.59
C HIS A 116 -20.24 -1.26 0.72
N PRO A 117 -20.73 -0.79 1.87
CA PRO A 117 -20.15 -1.14 3.17
C PRO A 117 -20.17 -2.66 3.40
N ARG A 118 -18.98 -3.23 3.65
CA ARG A 118 -18.72 -4.65 3.90
C ARG A 118 -17.95 -4.79 5.21
N ASP A 119 -18.03 -5.93 5.89
CA ASP A 119 -17.27 -6.15 7.12
C ASP A 119 -15.75 -6.17 6.87
N CYS A 120 -14.99 -5.34 7.59
CA CYS A 120 -13.53 -5.29 7.50
C CYS A 120 -12.88 -6.63 7.86
N ASP A 121 -13.40 -7.31 8.89
CA ASP A 121 -12.78 -8.52 9.45
C ASP A 121 -12.79 -9.69 8.42
N GLU A 122 -13.71 -9.67 7.46
CA GLU A 122 -13.80 -10.68 6.40
C GLU A 122 -12.61 -10.66 5.42
N PHE A 123 -11.91 -9.53 5.26
CA PHE A 123 -10.84 -9.40 4.26
C PHE A 123 -9.51 -9.99 4.72
N TYR A 124 -9.27 -10.05 6.03
CA TYR A 124 -8.00 -10.49 6.59
C TYR A 124 -7.69 -11.97 6.34
N THR A 125 -8.70 -12.80 6.14
CA THR A 125 -8.49 -14.20 5.75
C THR A 125 -7.86 -14.36 4.37
N PHE A 126 -7.85 -13.31 3.55
CA PHE A 126 -7.29 -13.31 2.19
C PHE A 126 -5.90 -12.68 2.10
N ALA A 127 -5.43 -12.03 3.17
CA ALA A 127 -4.08 -11.48 3.27
C ALA A 127 -3.20 -12.41 4.13
N PRO A 128 -1.97 -12.73 3.69
CA PRO A 128 -1.05 -13.52 4.50
C PRO A 128 -0.53 -12.72 5.71
N HIS A 129 0.08 -13.42 6.65
CA HIS A 129 0.92 -12.83 7.68
C HIS A 129 2.40 -13.05 7.32
N LEU A 130 3.26 -12.10 7.73
CA LEU A 130 4.69 -12.33 7.67
C LEU A 130 5.05 -13.50 8.60
N PRO A 131 5.97 -14.39 8.19
CA PRO A 131 6.53 -15.35 9.13
C PRO A 131 7.20 -14.62 10.31
N PRO A 132 7.25 -15.25 11.49
CA PRO A 132 7.89 -14.64 12.66
C PRO A 132 9.38 -14.37 12.40
N ALA A 133 9.94 -13.39 13.09
CA ALA A 133 11.39 -13.16 13.01
C ALA A 133 12.17 -14.34 13.59
N THR A 134 13.38 -14.54 13.07
CA THR A 134 14.34 -15.50 13.60
C THR A 134 15.41 -14.79 14.41
N TYR A 135 15.77 -15.38 15.55
CA TYR A 135 16.71 -14.82 16.50
C TYR A 135 18.01 -15.61 16.46
N SER A 136 19.12 -14.91 16.28
CA SER A 136 20.47 -15.45 16.40
C SER A 136 21.21 -14.77 17.54
N GLU A 137 22.41 -15.25 17.85
CA GLU A 137 23.28 -14.63 18.87
C GLU A 137 23.64 -13.17 18.55
N ASN A 138 23.71 -12.80 17.27
CA ASN A 138 24.26 -11.52 16.82
C ASN A 138 23.23 -10.57 16.19
N PHE A 139 22.10 -11.10 15.71
CA PHE A 139 21.08 -10.32 15.00
C PHE A 139 19.69 -10.96 15.07
N VAL A 140 18.67 -10.13 14.83
CA VAL A 140 17.29 -10.55 14.54
C VAL A 140 17.07 -10.43 13.03
N SER A 141 16.47 -11.45 12.42
CA SER A 141 16.15 -11.46 10.98
C SER A 141 14.64 -11.46 10.80
N CYS A 142 14.10 -10.40 10.23
CA CYS A 142 12.67 -10.23 10.01
C CYS A 142 12.30 -10.42 8.52
N PRO A 143 11.39 -11.35 8.19
CA PRO A 143 10.90 -11.54 6.83
C PRO A 143 10.18 -10.32 6.26
N ILE A 144 10.29 -10.14 4.95
CA ILE A 144 9.85 -8.91 4.29
C ILE A 144 8.52 -9.06 3.55
N LEU A 145 8.29 -10.19 2.89
CA LEU A 145 7.17 -10.41 1.98
C LEU A 145 6.54 -11.79 2.22
N ALA A 146 5.22 -11.85 2.19
CA ALA A 146 4.49 -13.10 1.98
C ALA A 146 3.29 -12.87 1.04
N LEU A 147 2.89 -13.93 0.34
CA LEU A 147 1.79 -13.92 -0.61
C LEU A 147 0.76 -15.00 -0.29
N GLN A 148 -0.50 -14.71 -0.61
CA GLN A 148 -1.58 -15.68 -0.61
C GLN A 148 -2.39 -15.58 -1.90
N VAL A 149 -2.69 -16.71 -2.53
CA VAL A 149 -3.63 -16.80 -3.65
C VAL A 149 -4.84 -17.60 -3.20
N THR A 150 -6.01 -16.99 -3.21
CA THR A 150 -7.27 -17.61 -2.78
C THR A 150 -8.20 -17.80 -3.95
N LEU A 151 -8.65 -19.03 -4.17
CA LEU A 151 -9.68 -19.38 -5.15
C LEU A 151 -11.09 -19.14 -4.62
N PHE A 152 -11.95 -18.56 -5.45
CA PHE A 152 -13.41 -18.55 -5.30
C PHE A 152 -14.00 -19.39 -6.45
N PRO A 153 -14.29 -20.69 -6.23
CA PRO A 153 -14.60 -21.61 -7.31
C PRO A 153 -15.71 -21.11 -8.24
N GLY A 154 -15.43 -21.08 -9.54
CA GLY A 154 -16.38 -20.61 -10.58
C GLY A 154 -16.62 -19.10 -10.62
N GLN A 155 -15.98 -18.31 -9.74
CA GLN A 155 -16.19 -16.86 -9.65
C GLN A 155 -14.90 -16.07 -9.94
N GLY A 156 -13.83 -16.35 -9.21
CA GLY A 156 -12.63 -15.51 -9.29
C GLY A 156 -11.49 -15.93 -8.38
N LEU A 157 -10.48 -15.06 -8.33
CA LEU A 157 -9.28 -15.20 -7.51
C LEU A 157 -9.08 -13.96 -6.64
N CYS A 158 -8.40 -14.13 -5.51
CA CYS A 158 -7.85 -13.04 -4.72
C CYS A 158 -6.35 -13.27 -4.52
N ILE A 159 -5.53 -12.26 -4.81
CA ILE A 159 -4.10 -12.27 -4.48
C ILE A 159 -3.88 -11.28 -3.34
N GLY A 160 -3.52 -11.81 -2.17
CA GLY A 160 -3.16 -11.04 -0.98
C GLY A 160 -1.65 -10.91 -0.83
N PHE A 161 -1.23 -9.74 -0.36
CA PHE A 161 0.17 -9.41 -0.11
C PHE A 161 0.30 -8.84 1.29
N VAL A 162 1.37 -9.22 1.97
CA VAL A 162 1.87 -8.52 3.16
C VAL A 162 3.33 -8.14 2.96
N THR A 163 3.66 -6.89 3.27
CA THR A 163 5.01 -6.37 3.07
C THR A 163 5.46 -5.49 4.22
N HIS A 164 6.67 -5.72 4.73
CA HIS A 164 7.31 -4.84 5.69
C HIS A 164 7.62 -3.48 5.03
N HIS A 165 7.11 -2.39 5.60
CA HIS A 165 7.08 -1.09 4.91
C HIS A 165 8.48 -0.46 4.72
N VAL A 166 9.44 -0.75 5.62
CA VAL A 166 10.88 -0.41 5.48
C VAL A 166 11.47 -0.75 4.11
N VAL A 167 10.97 -1.78 3.43
CA VAL A 167 11.62 -2.29 2.21
C VAL A 167 11.06 -1.67 0.94
N ALA A 168 9.78 -1.32 0.97
CA ALA A 168 9.07 -0.97 -0.24
C ALA A 168 7.95 0.03 0.05
N ASP A 169 8.02 1.15 -0.65
CA ASP A 169 6.92 2.08 -0.81
C ASP A 169 5.90 1.57 -1.85
N ALA A 170 4.84 2.36 -2.07
CA ALA A 170 3.80 1.99 -3.04
C ALA A 170 4.35 1.88 -4.47
N SER A 171 5.32 2.72 -4.85
CA SER A 171 5.97 2.66 -6.17
C SER A 171 6.65 1.32 -6.38
N THR A 172 7.44 0.89 -5.41
CA THR A 172 8.20 -0.36 -5.44
C THR A 172 7.27 -1.56 -5.52
N ILE A 173 6.23 -1.61 -4.68
CA ILE A 173 5.29 -2.73 -4.66
C ILE A 173 4.47 -2.81 -5.93
N VAL A 174 3.91 -1.70 -6.42
CA VAL A 174 3.10 -1.73 -7.66
C VAL A 174 3.97 -2.12 -8.84
N SER A 175 5.22 -1.65 -8.91
CA SER A 175 6.17 -2.07 -9.95
C SER A 175 6.46 -3.57 -9.88
N PHE A 176 6.64 -4.13 -8.67
CA PHE A 176 6.80 -5.56 -8.48
C PHE A 176 5.55 -6.36 -8.93
N MET A 177 4.34 -5.90 -8.56
CA MET A 177 3.10 -6.55 -8.99
C MET A 177 2.94 -6.52 -10.51
N GLN A 178 3.20 -5.38 -11.15
CA GLN A 178 3.15 -5.24 -12.60
C GLN A 178 4.22 -6.08 -13.30
N ALA A 179 5.44 -6.15 -12.75
CA ALA A 179 6.50 -7.01 -13.26
C ALA A 179 6.11 -8.49 -13.18
N TRP A 180 5.58 -8.93 -12.04
CA TRP A 180 5.13 -10.30 -11.87
C TRP A 180 4.00 -10.66 -12.83
N ALA A 181 3.01 -9.77 -12.96
CA ALA A 181 1.90 -9.94 -13.90
C ALA A 181 2.37 -10.00 -15.35
N LEU A 182 3.31 -9.12 -15.75
CA LEU A 182 3.93 -9.13 -17.07
C LEU A 182 4.69 -10.44 -17.34
N ILE A 183 5.51 -10.90 -16.38
CA ILE A 183 6.24 -12.16 -16.53
C ILE A 183 5.28 -13.34 -16.61
N ASN A 184 4.22 -13.36 -15.80
CA ASN A 184 3.23 -14.44 -15.83
C ASN A 184 2.53 -14.54 -17.20
N ARG A 185 2.04 -13.42 -17.75
CA ARG A 185 1.36 -13.42 -19.05
C ARG A 185 2.29 -13.68 -20.23
N SER A 186 3.54 -13.26 -20.14
CA SER A 186 4.53 -13.47 -21.23
C SER A 186 4.97 -14.93 -21.33
N LYS A 187 4.73 -15.74 -20.30
CA LYS A 187 5.11 -17.17 -20.21
C LYS A 187 6.55 -17.43 -20.69
N PRO A 188 7.54 -16.70 -20.16
CA PRO A 188 8.91 -16.85 -20.61
C PRO A 188 9.41 -18.27 -20.32
N ASN A 189 10.08 -18.85 -21.30
CA ASN A 189 10.82 -20.09 -21.13
C ASN A 189 12.21 -19.80 -20.53
N GLY A 190 12.96 -20.85 -20.14
CA GLY A 190 14.26 -20.69 -19.48
C GLY A 190 15.35 -20.01 -20.32
N ALA A 191 15.15 -19.79 -21.62
CA ALA A 191 16.08 -19.06 -22.49
C ALA A 191 15.72 -17.57 -22.65
N ASP A 192 14.53 -17.15 -22.24
CA ASP A 192 14.07 -15.77 -22.44
C ASP A 192 14.75 -14.82 -21.44
N ASN A 193 15.13 -13.65 -21.94
CA ASN A 193 15.78 -12.64 -21.10
C ASN A 193 14.73 -11.82 -20.32
N ILE A 194 14.41 -12.29 -19.12
CA ILE A 194 13.48 -11.62 -18.19
C ILE A 194 13.84 -10.14 -17.98
N ARG A 195 15.14 -9.82 -17.95
CA ARG A 195 15.60 -8.45 -17.72
C ARG A 195 15.26 -7.53 -18.89
N GLU A 196 15.33 -8.01 -20.13
CA GLU A 196 14.92 -7.25 -21.33
C GLU A 196 13.42 -6.97 -21.32
N ILE A 197 12.59 -7.99 -21.02
CA ILE A 197 11.13 -7.86 -20.91
C ILE A 197 10.76 -6.75 -19.91
N LEU A 198 11.40 -6.72 -18.74
CA LEU A 198 11.16 -5.69 -17.74
C LEU A 198 11.72 -4.32 -18.15
N ALA A 199 12.82 -4.28 -18.90
CA ALA A 199 13.43 -3.03 -19.37
C ALA A 199 12.50 -2.30 -20.35
N GLU A 200 11.94 -3.03 -21.33
CA GLU A 200 11.01 -2.49 -22.32
C GLU A 200 9.74 -1.92 -21.66
N ALA A 201 9.32 -2.52 -20.54
CA ALA A 201 8.18 -2.07 -19.76
C ALA A 201 8.52 -0.98 -18.72
N ASN A 202 9.77 -0.56 -18.58
CA ASN A 202 10.26 0.34 -17.52
C ASN A 202 9.98 -0.16 -16.09
N LEU A 203 10.06 -1.48 -15.88
CA LEU A 203 9.80 -2.15 -14.59
C LEU A 203 11.06 -2.70 -13.91
N LEU A 204 12.24 -2.42 -14.46
CA LEU A 204 13.50 -2.83 -13.82
C LEU A 204 13.78 -2.01 -12.55
N PRO A 205 14.07 -2.68 -11.42
CA PRO A 205 14.41 -1.97 -10.20
C PRO A 205 15.82 -1.36 -10.27
N PHE A 206 15.99 -0.22 -9.62
CA PHE A 206 17.27 0.46 -9.47
C PHE A 206 17.71 0.47 -8.01
N TYR A 207 18.85 -0.16 -7.73
CA TYR A 207 19.27 -0.45 -6.35
C TYR A 207 20.41 0.41 -5.82
N ASN A 208 21.06 1.23 -6.65
CA ASN A 208 22.19 2.03 -6.17
C ASN A 208 21.69 3.17 -5.26
N ARG A 209 21.88 2.98 -3.96
CA ARG A 209 21.47 3.94 -2.91
C ARG A 209 22.52 4.99 -2.56
N LYS A 210 23.69 5.01 -3.23
CA LYS A 210 24.80 5.92 -2.87
C LYS A 210 24.40 7.39 -2.79
N ALA A 211 23.48 7.84 -3.66
CA ALA A 211 23.02 9.23 -3.69
C ALA A 211 22.13 9.62 -2.50
N VAL A 212 21.56 8.65 -1.78
CA VAL A 212 20.64 8.86 -0.66
C VAL A 212 21.15 8.31 0.67
N THR A 213 22.21 7.49 0.66
CA THR A 213 22.85 6.99 1.88
C THR A 213 23.41 8.13 2.72
N ASN A 214 22.99 8.19 3.98
CA ASN A 214 23.40 9.16 4.99
C ASN A 214 23.38 10.62 4.50
N LEU A 215 22.41 10.95 3.65
CA LEU A 215 22.25 12.28 3.10
C LEU A 215 22.11 13.30 4.24
N ASN A 216 23.02 14.27 4.31
CA ASN A 216 23.09 15.28 5.39
C ASN A 216 23.12 14.72 6.82
N GLY A 217 23.59 13.49 7.02
CA GLY A 217 23.61 12.85 8.35
C GLY A 217 22.25 12.30 8.82
N LEU A 218 21.23 12.33 7.97
CA LEU A 218 19.86 11.94 8.35
C LEU A 218 19.75 10.49 8.79
N ASP A 219 20.52 9.56 8.21
CA ASP A 219 20.47 8.15 8.64
C ASP A 219 20.85 7.98 10.11
N LEU A 220 21.80 8.79 10.61
CA LEU A 220 22.22 8.72 12.02
C LEU A 220 21.14 9.27 12.94
N ILE A 221 20.52 10.40 12.56
CA ILE A 221 19.45 11.03 13.32
C ILE A 221 18.25 10.09 13.45
N TYR A 222 17.82 9.49 12.33
CA TYR A 222 16.66 8.61 12.32
C TYR A 222 16.94 7.29 13.05
N TRP A 223 18.16 6.77 12.95
CA TRP A 223 18.56 5.58 13.69
C TRP A 223 18.62 5.82 15.19
N ASP A 224 19.21 6.94 15.64
CA ASP A 224 19.24 7.32 17.05
C ASP A 224 17.83 7.40 17.64
N ILE A 225 16.88 7.95 16.89
CA ILE A 225 15.46 7.95 17.26
C ILE A 225 14.94 6.51 17.40
N ILE A 226 15.08 5.65 16.38
CA ILE A 226 14.62 4.25 16.47
C ILE A 226 15.15 3.54 17.72
N VAL A 227 16.44 3.72 18.03
CA VAL A 227 17.10 3.13 19.22
C VAL A 227 16.54 3.72 20.51
N ASN A 228 16.47 5.05 20.63
CA ASN A 228 16.00 5.73 21.83
C ASN A 228 14.54 5.41 22.17
N TYR A 229 13.72 5.12 21.16
CA TYR A 229 12.32 4.74 21.34
C TYR A 229 12.08 3.23 21.39
N SER A 230 13.14 2.41 21.34
CA SER A 230 13.04 0.95 21.40
C SER A 230 12.01 0.39 20.41
N CYS A 231 11.97 0.93 19.18
CA CYS A 231 10.99 0.47 18.20
C CYS A 231 11.19 -1.03 17.92
N PRO A 232 10.12 -1.84 17.93
CA PRO A 232 10.24 -3.26 17.69
C PRO A 232 10.74 -3.53 16.28
N VAL A 233 11.59 -4.55 16.14
CA VAL A 233 12.07 -5.02 14.83
C VAL A 233 10.95 -5.72 14.05
N GLU A 234 10.11 -6.47 14.76
CA GLU A 234 8.94 -7.09 14.17
C GLU A 234 7.80 -6.09 14.06
N PRO A 235 7.11 -6.03 12.90
CA PRO A 235 5.92 -5.23 12.77
C PRO A 235 4.89 -5.64 13.82
N PRO A 236 4.24 -4.67 14.49
CA PRO A 236 3.17 -4.98 15.42
C PRO A 236 2.06 -5.75 14.70
N THR A 237 1.57 -6.80 15.35
CA THR A 237 0.41 -7.56 14.86
C THR A 237 -0.86 -6.71 14.97
N LEU A 238 -1.69 -6.75 13.93
CA LEU A 238 -3.04 -6.19 14.02
C LEU A 238 -3.84 -6.96 15.06
N VAL A 239 -4.55 -6.23 15.92
CA VAL A 239 -5.46 -6.80 16.91
C VAL A 239 -6.85 -6.91 16.29
N PHE A 240 -7.40 -8.13 16.26
CA PHE A 240 -8.77 -8.44 15.82
C PHE A 240 -9.70 -8.53 17.05
N SER A 241 -11.01 -8.23 17.02
CA SER A 241 -11.91 -7.80 15.93
C SER A 241 -11.96 -6.29 15.75
N ILE A 242 -11.93 -5.84 14.51
CA ILE A 242 -11.91 -4.41 14.20
C ILE A 242 -13.32 -3.82 14.35
N ASN A 243 -14.38 -4.61 14.12
CA ASN A 243 -15.78 -4.20 14.20
C ASN A 243 -16.07 -2.93 13.37
N LYS A 244 -15.45 -2.83 12.18
CA LYS A 244 -15.61 -1.74 11.23
C LYS A 244 -16.18 -2.25 9.92
N LEU A 245 -16.72 -1.31 9.16
CA LEU A 245 -17.11 -1.50 7.78
C LEU A 245 -16.10 -0.84 6.86
N ARG A 246 -15.90 -1.47 5.71
CA ARG A 246 -15.12 -1.00 4.58
C ARG A 246 -16.02 -0.67 3.39
N ALA A 247 -15.83 0.50 2.81
CA ALA A 247 -16.57 0.93 1.63
C ALA A 247 -15.63 1.61 0.62
N THR A 248 -16.07 1.71 -0.63
CA THR A 248 -15.36 2.49 -1.64
C THR A 248 -16.29 3.51 -2.25
N LEU A 249 -15.87 4.76 -2.25
CA LEU A 249 -16.55 5.84 -2.95
C LEU A 249 -15.79 6.15 -4.23
N VAL A 250 -16.52 6.38 -5.31
CA VAL A 250 -15.95 6.68 -6.62
C VAL A 250 -16.25 8.13 -6.94
N LEU A 251 -15.20 8.90 -7.23
CA LEU A 251 -15.31 10.28 -7.66
C LEU A 251 -14.92 10.37 -9.14
N LYS A 252 -15.87 10.75 -9.99
CA LYS A 252 -15.67 10.83 -11.45
C LYS A 252 -14.86 12.05 -11.82
N LYS A 253 -14.29 12.01 -13.03
CA LYS A 253 -13.45 13.09 -13.56
C LYS A 253 -14.23 14.41 -13.63
N GLU A 254 -15.50 14.37 -14.02
CA GLU A 254 -16.37 15.54 -14.17
C GLU A 254 -16.66 16.19 -12.81
N GLU A 255 -16.91 15.37 -11.79
CA GLU A 255 -17.12 15.79 -10.40
C GLU A 255 -15.85 16.43 -9.82
N ILE A 256 -14.68 15.81 -10.04
CA ILE A 256 -13.38 16.40 -9.67
C ILE A 256 -13.21 17.76 -10.34
N GLN A 257 -13.55 17.88 -11.63
CA GLN A 257 -13.39 19.13 -12.35
C GLN A 257 -14.38 20.21 -11.89
N LYS A 258 -15.63 19.84 -11.58
CA LYS A 258 -16.63 20.73 -10.95
C LYS A 258 -16.07 21.32 -9.66
N LEU A 259 -15.53 20.49 -8.78
CA LEU A 259 -14.94 20.92 -7.51
C LEU A 259 -13.69 21.80 -7.70
N LYS A 260 -12.82 21.48 -8.67
CA LYS A 260 -11.68 22.36 -9.01
C LYS A 260 -12.15 23.74 -9.45
N ASN A 261 -13.15 23.80 -10.33
CA ASN A 261 -13.68 25.06 -10.85
C ASN A 261 -14.32 25.89 -9.72
N LEU A 262 -15.04 25.24 -8.79
CA LEU A 262 -15.58 25.90 -7.60
C LEU A 262 -14.47 26.56 -6.76
N VAL A 263 -13.40 25.83 -6.48
CA VAL A 263 -12.25 26.36 -5.72
C VAL A 263 -11.58 27.52 -6.44
N LEU A 264 -11.36 27.41 -7.75
CA LEU A 264 -10.75 28.48 -8.54
C LEU A 264 -11.61 29.74 -8.60
N ALA A 265 -12.93 29.60 -8.68
CA ALA A 265 -13.85 30.72 -8.75
C ALA A 265 -13.88 31.54 -7.44
N LYS A 266 -13.79 30.87 -6.28
CA LYS A 266 -13.84 31.51 -4.96
C LYS A 266 -12.46 31.78 -4.33
N CYS A 267 -11.40 31.12 -4.79
CA CYS A 267 -10.04 31.25 -4.29
C CYS A 267 -9.02 31.29 -5.44
N ALA A 268 -8.98 32.42 -6.16
CA ALA A 268 -8.07 32.61 -7.29
C ALA A 268 -6.58 32.59 -6.89
N SER A 269 -6.26 32.83 -5.62
CA SER A 269 -4.89 32.84 -5.08
C SER A 269 -4.36 31.46 -4.66
N ILE A 270 -5.08 30.37 -4.96
CA ILE A 270 -4.66 29.03 -4.54
C ILE A 270 -3.29 28.64 -5.11
N SER A 271 -2.40 28.22 -4.22
CA SER A 271 -1.01 27.90 -4.53
C SER A 271 -0.82 26.66 -5.38
N HIS A 272 -1.59 25.60 -5.10
CA HIS A 272 -1.53 24.33 -5.80
C HIS A 272 -2.88 23.64 -5.73
N LEU A 273 -3.43 23.28 -6.89
CA LEU A 273 -4.72 22.60 -6.98
C LEU A 273 -4.62 21.45 -7.98
N SER A 274 -4.71 20.22 -7.46
CA SER A 274 -4.69 18.99 -8.24
C SER A 274 -5.93 18.15 -7.95
N SER A 275 -6.13 17.06 -8.70
CA SER A 275 -7.19 16.09 -8.37
C SER A 275 -6.97 15.47 -6.98
N PHE A 276 -5.70 15.27 -6.60
CA PHE A 276 -5.33 14.79 -5.27
C PHE A 276 -5.65 15.83 -4.18
N THR A 277 -5.41 17.12 -4.44
CA THR A 277 -5.80 18.19 -3.51
C THR A 277 -7.30 18.16 -3.25
N ILE A 278 -8.11 18.05 -4.31
CA ILE A 278 -9.58 18.00 -4.21
C ILE A 278 -10.07 16.78 -3.47
N ILE A 279 -9.58 15.57 -3.78
CA ILE A 279 -10.07 14.36 -3.12
C ILE A 279 -9.73 14.37 -1.63
N CYS A 280 -8.53 14.85 -1.26
CA CYS A 280 -8.14 15.00 0.13
C CYS A 280 -8.98 16.06 0.85
N ALA A 281 -9.23 17.22 0.21
CA ALA A 281 -10.07 18.27 0.77
C ALA A 281 -11.52 17.80 0.99
N LEU A 282 -12.11 17.14 -0.01
CA LEU A 282 -13.45 16.57 0.07
C LEU A 282 -13.54 15.56 1.21
N THR A 283 -12.62 14.60 1.27
CA THR A 283 -12.62 13.55 2.30
C THR A 283 -12.40 14.14 3.69
N TRP A 284 -11.54 15.15 3.83
CA TRP A 284 -11.31 15.87 5.09
C TRP A 284 -12.59 16.59 5.55
N VAL A 285 -13.25 17.35 4.68
CA VAL A 285 -14.51 18.04 5.01
C VAL A 285 -15.60 17.04 5.39
N CYS A 286 -15.73 15.94 4.65
CA CYS A 286 -16.70 14.88 4.97
C CYS A 286 -16.42 14.27 6.34
N TRP A 287 -15.15 14.02 6.67
CA TRP A 287 -14.77 13.48 7.97
C TRP A 287 -15.03 14.48 9.10
N ALA A 288 -14.65 15.75 8.92
CA ALA A 288 -14.91 16.81 9.89
C ALA A 288 -16.42 16.92 10.19
N LYS A 289 -17.25 16.98 9.14
CA LYS A 289 -18.71 17.01 9.26
C LYS A 289 -19.31 15.76 9.91
N THR A 290 -18.74 14.60 9.65
CA THR A 290 -19.16 13.34 10.29
C THR A 290 -18.87 13.36 11.79
N THR A 291 -17.71 13.90 12.19
CA THR A 291 -17.36 14.02 13.61
C THR A 291 -18.18 15.07 14.35
N THR A 292 -18.75 16.05 13.64
CA THR A 292 -19.55 17.13 14.21
C THR A 292 -21.05 16.85 14.31
N LEU A 293 -21.59 15.93 13.50
CA LEU A 293 -22.88 15.30 13.78
C LEU A 293 -22.88 14.56 15.14
N CYS A 294 -21.69 14.39 15.74
CA CYS A 294 -21.47 13.97 17.12
C CYS A 294 -21.04 15.10 18.09
N GLY A 295 -21.10 16.39 17.73
CA GLY A 295 -21.11 17.51 18.70
C GLY A 295 -20.32 18.83 18.49
N GLU A 296 -19.95 19.32 17.28
CA GLU A 296 -19.26 20.65 17.12
C GLU A 296 -19.70 21.40 15.83
N ASP A 297 -19.48 22.71 15.68
CA ASP A 297 -19.90 23.49 14.48
C ASP A 297 -18.82 23.52 13.38
N VAL A 298 -19.21 23.37 12.10
CA VAL A 298 -18.33 23.52 10.92
C VAL A 298 -18.92 24.57 9.97
N ALA A 299 -18.04 25.33 9.30
CA ALA A 299 -18.41 26.21 8.19
C ALA A 299 -19.16 25.46 7.07
N ASP A 300 -20.00 26.20 6.32
CA ASP A 300 -20.82 25.70 5.22
C ASP A 300 -20.01 24.82 4.22
N GLY A 301 -20.64 23.80 3.63
CA GLY A 301 -19.98 22.73 2.87
C GLY A 301 -19.10 23.22 1.72
N SER A 302 -19.52 24.27 1.01
CA SER A 302 -18.75 24.82 -0.10
C SER A 302 -17.51 25.60 0.37
N ASP A 303 -17.62 26.37 1.44
CA ASP A 303 -16.51 27.14 2.02
C ASP A 303 -15.50 26.22 2.72
N GLY A 304 -15.97 25.12 3.31
CA GLY A 304 -15.13 24.07 3.90
C GLY A 304 -14.16 23.44 2.89
N ILE A 305 -14.64 23.07 1.70
CA ILE A 305 -13.79 22.48 0.64
C ILE A 305 -12.71 23.47 0.22
N ILE A 306 -13.06 24.74 0.09
CA ILE A 306 -12.12 25.78 -0.37
C ILE A 306 -11.01 25.98 0.66
N MET A 307 -11.38 26.09 1.94
CA MET A 307 -10.40 26.21 3.03
C MET A 307 -9.49 24.98 3.10
N ALA A 308 -10.06 23.77 3.03
CA ALA A 308 -9.28 22.53 3.05
C ALA A 308 -8.35 22.41 1.83
N ALA A 309 -8.85 22.70 0.62
CA ALA A 309 -8.06 22.66 -0.61
C ALA A 309 -6.93 23.68 -0.59
N LYS A 310 -7.19 24.90 -0.10
CA LYS A 310 -6.16 25.93 0.06
C LYS A 310 -5.09 25.49 1.05
N ALA A 311 -5.48 25.00 2.23
CA ALA A 311 -4.53 24.54 3.25
C ALA A 311 -3.64 23.40 2.75
N ILE A 312 -4.23 22.39 2.09
CA ILE A 312 -3.48 21.28 1.49
C ILE A 312 -2.57 21.80 0.36
N GLY A 313 -3.09 22.66 -0.51
CA GLY A 313 -2.35 23.22 -1.63
C GLY A 313 -1.13 24.05 -1.20
N ASP A 314 -1.30 24.90 -0.18
CA ASP A 314 -0.22 25.67 0.42
C ASP A 314 0.82 24.75 1.05
N ALA A 315 0.40 23.75 1.84
CA ALA A 315 1.32 22.78 2.45
C ALA A 315 2.15 22.00 1.40
N ILE A 316 1.53 21.57 0.29
CA ILE A 316 2.24 20.90 -0.80
C ILE A 316 3.24 21.87 -1.45
N LYS A 317 2.86 23.13 -1.69
CA LYS A 317 3.78 24.12 -2.28
C LYS A 317 4.97 24.42 -1.37
N GLU A 318 4.71 24.62 -0.08
CA GLU A 318 5.74 24.91 0.92
C GLU A 318 6.69 23.75 1.18
N THR A 319 6.25 22.50 0.93
CA THR A 319 7.08 21.31 1.15
C THR A 319 7.77 20.86 -0.14
N ILE A 320 7.01 20.62 -1.20
CA ILE A 320 7.50 19.98 -2.44
C ILE A 320 8.08 21.00 -3.41
N PHE A 321 7.48 22.18 -3.51
CA PHE A 321 7.86 23.22 -4.48
C PHE A 321 8.66 24.37 -3.83
N SER A 322 9.20 24.16 -2.63
CA SER A 322 10.03 25.15 -1.95
C SER A 322 11.43 25.20 -2.54
N GLU A 323 11.96 26.42 -2.70
CA GLU A 323 13.35 26.66 -3.09
C GLU A 323 14.37 26.13 -2.07
N ARG A 324 13.93 25.88 -0.83
CA ARG A 324 14.78 25.29 0.23
C ARG A 324 15.04 23.78 0.00
N GLY A 325 14.33 23.17 -0.95
CA GLY A 325 14.43 21.75 -1.27
C GLY A 325 13.50 20.87 -0.42
N ILE A 326 13.13 19.72 -0.98
CA ILE A 326 12.15 18.78 -0.40
C ILE A 326 12.57 18.17 0.95
N LEU A 327 13.87 18.15 1.26
CA LEU A 327 14.42 17.62 2.51
C LEU A 327 14.70 18.71 3.55
N TYR A 328 14.29 19.95 3.30
CA TYR A 328 14.46 21.00 4.28
C TYR A 328 13.69 20.67 5.57
N GLY A 329 14.41 20.64 6.70
CA GLY A 329 13.84 20.31 8.01
C GLY A 329 13.63 18.81 8.24
N ALA A 330 14.12 17.93 7.35
CA ALA A 330 13.95 16.48 7.48
C ALA A 330 14.52 15.91 8.79
N GLU A 331 15.48 16.59 9.43
CA GLU A 331 16.00 16.24 10.74
C GLU A 331 14.95 16.36 11.87
N LYS A 332 13.87 17.12 11.65
CA LYS A 332 12.80 17.36 12.62
C LYS A 332 11.56 16.52 12.38
N TRP A 333 11.38 16.00 11.15
CA TRP A 333 10.16 15.28 10.76
C TRP A 333 9.77 14.15 11.72
N PRO A 334 10.68 13.29 12.22
CA PRO A 334 10.26 12.22 13.14
C PRO A 334 9.65 12.76 14.44
N ASN A 335 10.24 13.84 14.98
CA ASN A 335 9.72 14.49 16.19
C ASN A 335 8.41 15.22 15.91
N ASP A 336 8.27 15.86 14.75
CA ASP A 336 7.03 16.53 14.35
C ASP A 336 5.89 15.53 14.10
N CYS A 337 6.16 14.42 13.38
CA CYS A 337 5.22 13.31 13.21
C CYS A 337 4.78 12.73 14.56
N ARG A 338 5.68 12.64 15.55
CA ARG A 338 5.31 12.16 16.89
C ARG A 338 4.35 13.11 17.60
N LYS A 339 4.54 14.43 17.50
CA LYS A 339 3.60 15.40 18.09
C LYS A 339 2.18 15.22 17.58
N LEU A 340 2.02 14.65 16.38
CA LEU A 340 0.71 14.40 15.80
C LEU A 340 0.03 13.16 16.42
N VAL A 341 0.76 12.20 17.02
CA VAL A 341 0.19 10.91 17.50
C VAL A 341 -0.95 11.11 18.49
N GLU A 342 -0.91 12.18 19.30
CA GLU A 342 -1.93 12.51 20.29
C GLU A 342 -3.04 13.43 19.73
N THR A 343 -3.01 13.74 18.44
CA THR A 343 -3.96 14.64 17.77
C THR A 343 -4.92 13.88 16.86
N ARG A 344 -6.05 14.50 16.49
CA ARG A 344 -6.97 13.94 15.50
C ARG A 344 -6.32 13.96 14.11
N GLN A 345 -5.85 12.80 13.64
CA GLN A 345 -5.26 12.65 12.31
C GLN A 345 -6.26 12.07 11.32
N TYR A 346 -6.22 12.56 10.09
CA TYR A 346 -6.90 11.93 8.97
C TYR A 346 -6.14 12.19 7.67
N GLY A 347 -5.49 11.16 7.11
CA GLY A 347 -4.61 11.30 5.95
C GLY A 347 -4.86 10.26 4.85
N PRO A 348 -4.43 10.55 3.61
CA PRO A 348 -4.49 9.59 2.52
C PRO A 348 -3.40 8.52 2.64
N VAL A 349 -3.75 7.29 2.28
CA VAL A 349 -2.83 6.17 1.99
C VAL A 349 -2.93 5.85 0.50
N GLY A 350 -1.79 5.79 -0.17
CA GLY A 350 -1.75 5.56 -1.62
C GLY A 350 -1.72 6.83 -2.46
N SER A 351 -1.66 6.65 -3.77
CA SER A 351 -1.54 7.74 -4.73
C SER A 351 -2.16 7.33 -6.06
N PRO A 352 -2.91 8.23 -6.74
CA PRO A 352 -3.42 7.98 -8.09
C PRO A 352 -2.33 7.73 -9.15
N ARG A 353 -1.05 7.96 -8.82
CA ARG A 353 0.07 7.65 -9.73
C ARG A 353 0.39 6.16 -9.78
N PHE A 354 0.04 5.40 -8.75
CA PHE A 354 0.32 3.97 -8.67
C PHE A 354 -0.94 3.18 -9.02
N ASP A 355 -0.92 2.56 -10.20
CA ASP A 355 -2.10 1.95 -10.80
C ASP A 355 -2.18 0.46 -10.46
N PHE A 356 -2.85 0.15 -9.33
CA PHE A 356 -3.12 -1.23 -8.93
C PHE A 356 -4.02 -1.96 -9.93
N TYR A 357 -4.85 -1.23 -10.69
CA TYR A 357 -5.74 -1.83 -11.70
C TYR A 357 -5.02 -2.13 -13.02
N ALA A 358 -3.77 -1.71 -13.20
CA ALA A 358 -2.94 -2.08 -14.35
C ALA A 358 -2.25 -3.45 -14.21
N VAL A 359 -2.40 -4.12 -13.06
CA VAL A 359 -1.83 -5.45 -12.79
C VAL A 359 -2.66 -6.52 -13.50
N ASP A 360 -2.18 -7.03 -14.64
CA ASP A 360 -2.87 -8.05 -15.45
C ASP A 360 -1.97 -9.26 -15.71
N TYR A 361 -2.29 -10.38 -15.06
CA TYR A 361 -1.60 -11.67 -15.16
C TYR A 361 -1.93 -12.46 -16.45
N GLY A 362 -2.72 -11.87 -17.36
CA GLY A 362 -3.28 -12.55 -18.53
C GLY A 362 -4.72 -13.00 -18.33
N TRP A 363 -5.35 -12.60 -17.21
CA TRP A 363 -6.74 -12.91 -16.87
C TRP A 363 -7.63 -11.67 -16.87
N GLY A 364 -7.08 -10.53 -17.28
CA GLY A 364 -7.72 -9.23 -17.20
C GLY A 364 -7.33 -8.46 -15.94
N LYS A 365 -7.70 -7.18 -15.94
CA LYS A 365 -7.46 -6.27 -14.81
C LYS A 365 -8.20 -6.72 -13.53
N PRO A 366 -7.72 -6.35 -12.34
CA PRO A 366 -8.41 -6.63 -11.09
C PRO A 366 -9.84 -6.08 -11.13
N LYS A 367 -10.78 -6.82 -10.55
CA LYS A 367 -12.13 -6.35 -10.25
C LYS A 367 -12.13 -5.37 -9.09
N LYS A 368 -11.32 -5.62 -8.06
CA LYS A 368 -11.29 -4.80 -6.85
C LYS A 368 -9.91 -4.78 -6.21
N PHE A 369 -9.47 -3.61 -5.79
CA PHE A 369 -8.32 -3.41 -4.92
C PHE A 369 -8.78 -2.97 -3.53
N GLU A 370 -8.20 -3.54 -2.47
CA GLU A 370 -8.41 -3.10 -1.09
C GLU A 370 -7.07 -3.00 -0.33
N GLU A 371 -6.84 -1.82 0.26
CA GLU A 371 -5.74 -1.57 1.18
C GLU A 371 -6.23 -1.78 2.61
N LEU A 372 -5.74 -2.81 3.30
CA LEU A 372 -6.26 -3.22 4.62
C LEU A 372 -5.64 -2.43 5.77
N CYS A 373 -4.48 -1.78 5.56
CA CYS A 373 -3.81 -1.02 6.62
C CYS A 373 -4.59 0.22 7.08
N ILE A 374 -5.61 0.66 6.32
CA ILE A 374 -6.43 1.83 6.71
C ILE A 374 -7.40 1.55 7.86
N ASP A 375 -7.53 0.29 8.29
CA ASP A 375 -8.46 -0.12 9.33
C ASP A 375 -8.08 0.43 10.73
N GLY A 376 -6.88 1.00 10.89
CA GLY A 376 -6.47 1.76 12.08
C GLY A 376 -7.31 3.02 12.39
N GLY A 377 -8.12 3.52 11.45
CA GLY A 377 -9.13 4.57 11.69
C GLY A 377 -8.68 6.02 11.51
N GLY A 378 -7.40 6.27 11.24
CA GLY A 378 -6.80 7.60 11.01
C GLY A 378 -6.49 7.92 9.54
N CYS A 379 -6.97 7.11 8.60
CA CYS A 379 -6.66 7.30 7.18
C CYS A 379 -7.76 6.78 6.26
N PHE A 380 -7.60 7.06 4.97
CA PHE A 380 -8.41 6.57 3.86
C PHE A 380 -7.49 6.20 2.70
N SER A 381 -7.87 5.24 1.87
CA SER A 381 -7.06 4.92 0.69
C SER A 381 -7.47 5.77 -0.51
N VAL A 382 -6.51 6.09 -1.37
CA VAL A 382 -6.77 6.76 -2.66
C VAL A 382 -6.01 6.06 -3.77
N CYS A 383 -6.74 5.71 -4.84
CA CYS A 383 -6.17 5.18 -6.07
C CYS A 383 -6.97 5.64 -7.29
N LYS A 384 -6.52 5.26 -8.49
CA LYS A 384 -7.31 5.47 -9.71
C LYS A 384 -8.59 4.66 -9.66
N SER A 385 -9.65 5.19 -10.27
CA SER A 385 -10.85 4.39 -10.50
C SER A 385 -10.58 3.31 -11.55
N ARG A 386 -11.09 2.11 -11.29
CA ARG A 386 -11.10 1.01 -12.27
C ARG A 386 -11.92 1.32 -13.51
N ASP A 387 -13.07 1.97 -13.31
CA ASP A 387 -14.16 2.01 -14.28
C ASP A 387 -14.31 3.37 -14.97
N PHE A 388 -13.84 4.45 -14.33
CA PHE A 388 -13.95 5.81 -14.86
C PHE A 388 -12.58 6.40 -15.13
N GLU A 389 -12.24 6.58 -16.40
CA GLU A 389 -10.96 7.19 -16.80
C GLU A 389 -10.81 8.59 -16.19
N GLY A 390 -9.70 8.82 -15.49
CA GLY A 390 -9.46 10.07 -14.76
C GLY A 390 -10.28 10.24 -13.48
N GLY A 391 -11.15 9.29 -13.15
CA GLY A 391 -11.81 9.17 -11.86
C GLY A 391 -10.89 8.56 -10.80
N LEU A 392 -11.27 8.71 -9.53
CA LEU A 392 -10.53 8.25 -8.37
C LEU A 392 -11.42 7.43 -7.45
N GLU A 393 -10.81 6.47 -6.75
CA GLU A 393 -11.47 5.66 -5.72
C GLU A 393 -10.96 6.06 -4.32
N ILE A 394 -11.89 6.21 -3.38
CA ILE A 394 -11.67 6.49 -1.96
C ILE A 394 -12.06 5.24 -1.17
N GLY A 395 -11.10 4.55 -0.56
CA GLY A 395 -11.39 3.46 0.37
C GLY A 395 -11.53 3.98 1.80
N LEU A 396 -12.59 3.55 2.48
CA LEU A 396 -12.91 3.97 3.85
C LEU A 396 -12.95 2.76 4.77
N SER A 397 -12.59 2.96 6.04
CA SER A 397 -12.77 2.00 7.12
C SER A 397 -13.25 2.71 8.39
N LYS A 398 -14.49 2.47 8.79
CA LYS A 398 -15.19 3.22 9.85
C LYS A 398 -16.17 2.34 10.61
N SER A 399 -16.57 2.72 11.82
CA SER A 399 -17.68 2.04 12.50
C SER A 399 -18.97 2.19 11.67
N ARG A 400 -19.97 1.33 11.88
CA ARG A 400 -21.23 1.39 11.12
C ARG A 400 -21.87 2.79 11.15
N VAL A 401 -22.02 3.36 12.34
CA VAL A 401 -22.62 4.70 12.53
C VAL A 401 -21.82 5.78 11.78
N GLN A 402 -20.49 5.73 11.87
CA GLN A 402 -19.63 6.68 11.17
C GLN A 402 -19.66 6.50 9.65
N MET A 403 -19.77 5.25 9.16
CA MET A 403 -19.83 4.95 7.74
C MET A 403 -21.11 5.51 7.11
N ASP A 404 -22.27 5.27 7.74
CA ASP A 404 -23.56 5.75 7.24
C ASP A 404 -23.62 7.28 7.22
N ALA A 405 -23.13 7.93 8.29
CA ALA A 405 -23.03 9.38 8.36
C ALA A 405 -22.06 9.93 7.30
N PHE A 406 -20.88 9.33 7.13
CA PHE A 406 -19.90 9.78 6.14
C PHE A 406 -20.44 9.69 4.71
N ILE A 407 -21.10 8.58 4.35
CA ILE A 407 -21.67 8.39 3.01
C ILE A 407 -22.76 9.42 2.73
N THR A 408 -23.59 9.74 3.73
CA THR A 408 -24.63 10.77 3.62
C THR A 408 -24.00 12.13 3.38
N VAL A 409 -23.08 12.54 4.26
CA VAL A 409 -22.35 13.82 4.13
C VAL A 409 -21.60 13.92 2.82
N PHE A 410 -20.97 12.83 2.35
CA PHE A 410 -20.23 12.83 1.09
C PHE A 410 -21.13 13.16 -0.10
N LYS A 411 -22.34 12.59 -0.14
CA LYS A 411 -23.31 12.90 -1.20
C LYS A 411 -23.78 14.35 -1.11
N ASP A 412 -24.16 14.80 0.08
CA ASP A 412 -24.63 16.17 0.29
C ASP A 412 -23.58 17.22 -0.12
N VAL A 413 -22.31 16.97 0.21
CA VAL A 413 -21.18 17.85 -0.12
C VAL A 413 -20.83 17.82 -1.61
N LEU A 414 -21.06 16.69 -2.30
CA LEU A 414 -20.76 16.55 -3.72
C LEU A 414 -21.85 17.15 -4.63
N ASP A 415 -23.11 17.00 -4.19
CA ASP A 415 -24.30 17.45 -4.93
C ASP A 415 -24.57 18.95 -4.74
N GLY A 416 -24.28 19.49 -3.54
CA GLY A 416 -24.29 20.93 -3.25
C GLY A 416 -23.25 21.72 -4.04
#